data_AF-D4AKE0-F1
#
_entry.id   AF-D4AKE0-F1
#
_cell.length_a   1.000
_cell.length_b   1.000
_cell.length_c   1.000
_cell.angle_alpha   90.00
_cell.angle_beta   90.00
_cell.angle_gamma   90.00
#
_symmetry.space_group_name_H-M   'P 1'
#
loop_
_entity.id
_entity.type
_entity.pdbx_description
1 polymer ?
#
loop_
_entity_poly.entity_id
_entity_poly.type
_entity_poly.pdbx_seq_one_letter_code
_entity_poly.pdbx_strand_id
1 'polypeptide(L)'
;MMSGIVEVELPRYTITPLDREEDEEYWKLNPNRSCLIGGSWSYFHWNCLVTGKKLYRIQYKDELLVPQAEIDFDELIGFLLDRGAVPDENGWNMLRTSGLWTPAGTVLLRSPLSGFGAVLRTSVPDDSDGVLSLKVHWQCDWDQRDKHCLPPFWMRIDQPKLFGSGTYSSTEFISREESGGIDDKDGAELPSEGDDSATPATVPSLLAHIEEKRASLDSTDGTSDSIRFRIESDTVEKIYFEQDHLLTGRTAEMGHSGDAINQWFVYTASSLGHIEKAGTWSFALPQNILLAASREAVPCGIMELLGIMQGDELPHWASPRPQFNDHMKFHNRFLEDLRAKEVEKTMPPAQAEASRRAREQARWAAMRNDHAEEMRLMREYEEKRGVEALTSPKLSNKDIADACLRWLIRTNCVPKTYQIKDLAKAVLYLMVLDSIQAKSIAQLCDRWTIWHQSPGMNRSEIEFLRGNTANFCYASAIIYTIQIAARSEAQVSTDMQECLKVWKKVRLG
;
A
#
# COMPACT_ATOMS: atom_id res chain seq x y z
N MET A 1 -62.29 25.79 -30.21
CA MET A 1 -61.10 25.31 -29.46
C MET A 1 -60.65 24.03 -30.13
N MET A 2 -59.59 24.07 -30.94
CA MET A 2 -59.08 22.86 -31.59
C MET A 2 -58.38 22.02 -30.53
N SER A 3 -58.99 20.92 -30.09
CA SER A 3 -58.29 19.85 -29.38
C SER A 3 -57.42 19.10 -30.39
N GLY A 4 -56.33 19.72 -30.80
CA GLY A 4 -55.35 19.11 -31.70
C GLY A 4 -54.49 18.13 -30.91
N ILE A 5 -54.66 16.84 -31.19
CA ILE A 5 -53.69 15.82 -30.79
C ILE A 5 -52.54 15.90 -31.79
N VAL A 6 -51.32 16.12 -31.31
CA VAL A 6 -50.12 16.07 -32.15
C VAL A 6 -49.44 14.72 -31.93
N GLU A 7 -49.27 13.96 -33.00
CA GLU A 7 -48.49 12.73 -32.98
C GLU A 7 -47.05 13.06 -33.39
N VAL A 8 -46.09 12.82 -32.50
CA VAL A 8 -44.66 13.03 -32.74
C VAL A 8 -43.96 11.69 -32.65
N GLU A 9 -43.26 11.29 -33.70
CA GLU A 9 -42.43 10.09 -33.71
C GLU A 9 -40.98 10.48 -33.44
N LEU A 10 -40.43 10.03 -32.31
CA LEU A 10 -39.03 10.25 -31.96
C LEU A 10 -38.22 8.94 -32.03
N PRO A 11 -37.02 8.95 -32.62
CA PRO A 11 -36.16 7.77 -32.68
C PRO A 11 -35.67 7.39 -31.27
N ARG A 12 -35.55 6.08 -31.03
CA ARG A 12 -34.84 5.48 -29.90
C ARG A 12 -33.43 5.13 -30.35
N TYR A 13 -32.44 5.48 -29.54
CA TYR A 13 -31.03 5.28 -29.84
C TYR A 13 -30.42 4.23 -28.91
N THR A 14 -29.51 3.44 -29.45
CA THR A 14 -28.45 2.78 -28.67
C THR A 14 -27.18 3.59 -28.88
N ILE A 15 -26.51 3.95 -27.80
CA ILE A 15 -25.32 4.81 -27.81
C ILE A 15 -24.11 4.03 -27.29
N THR A 16 -22.94 4.30 -27.87
CA THR A 16 -21.64 3.82 -27.39
C THR A 16 -20.65 4.98 -27.31
N PRO A 17 -19.68 4.97 -26.37
CA PRO A 17 -18.62 5.98 -26.32
C PRO A 17 -17.85 6.08 -27.64
N LEU A 18 -17.29 7.26 -27.90
CA LEU A 18 -16.32 7.48 -28.99
C LEU A 18 -14.98 6.81 -28.69
N ASP A 19 -14.10 6.73 -29.68
CA ASP A 19 -12.74 6.23 -29.46
C ASP A 19 -11.90 7.28 -28.73
N ARG A 20 -11.24 6.87 -27.65
CA ARG A 20 -10.47 7.75 -26.77
C ARG A 20 -9.25 8.38 -27.47
N GLU A 21 -8.60 7.63 -28.37
CA GLU A 21 -7.35 8.03 -29.01
C GLU A 21 -7.58 8.67 -30.38
N GLU A 22 -8.55 8.18 -31.14
CA GLU A 22 -8.84 8.68 -32.49
C GLU A 22 -9.72 9.93 -32.48
N ASP A 23 -10.70 10.02 -31.57
CA ASP A 23 -11.70 11.10 -31.58
C ASP A 23 -11.41 12.20 -30.55
N GLU A 24 -11.07 13.41 -31.02
CA GLU A 24 -10.94 14.58 -30.12
C GLU A 24 -12.26 14.97 -29.44
N GLU A 25 -13.39 14.63 -30.07
CA GLU A 25 -14.73 14.90 -29.54
C GLU A 25 -15.02 14.11 -28.27
N TYR A 26 -14.30 13.01 -28.02
CA TYR A 26 -14.40 12.24 -26.79
C TYR A 26 -14.23 13.13 -25.55
N TRP A 27 -13.30 14.10 -25.61
CA TRP A 27 -12.96 14.99 -24.50
C TRP A 27 -13.81 16.26 -24.44
N LYS A 28 -14.70 16.50 -25.42
CA LYS A 28 -15.48 17.74 -25.54
C LYS A 28 -16.96 17.51 -25.22
N LEU A 29 -17.61 18.52 -24.68
CA LEU A 29 -19.05 18.52 -24.49
C LEU A 29 -19.77 18.87 -25.79
N ASN A 30 -20.94 18.27 -25.99
CA ASN A 30 -21.74 18.52 -27.17
C ASN A 30 -22.41 19.91 -27.09
N PRO A 31 -22.09 20.84 -28.01
CA PRO A 31 -22.70 22.17 -28.02
C PRO A 31 -24.20 22.12 -28.35
N ASN A 32 -24.64 21.09 -29.08
CA ASN A 32 -26.03 20.89 -29.52
C ASN A 32 -26.82 20.02 -28.54
N ARG A 33 -26.64 20.23 -27.24
CA ARG A 33 -27.37 19.49 -26.20
C ARG A 33 -28.87 19.74 -26.29
N SER A 34 -29.66 18.69 -26.09
CA SER A 34 -31.11 18.83 -26.00
C SER A 34 -31.52 19.45 -24.66
N CYS A 35 -32.33 20.49 -24.71
CA CYS A 35 -32.91 21.13 -23.52
C CYS A 35 -34.20 20.45 -23.04
N LEU A 36 -34.65 19.41 -23.75
CA LEU A 36 -35.86 18.66 -23.45
C LEU A 36 -35.62 17.65 -22.31
N ILE A 37 -36.68 17.35 -21.56
CA ILE A 37 -36.64 16.36 -20.48
C ILE A 37 -36.43 14.97 -21.08
N GLY A 38 -35.57 14.15 -20.46
CA GLY A 38 -35.15 12.83 -20.99
C GLY A 38 -33.93 12.87 -21.93
N GLY A 39 -33.39 14.06 -22.19
CA GLY A 39 -32.27 14.28 -23.10
C GLY A 39 -30.89 14.26 -22.45
N SER A 40 -30.72 13.75 -21.22
CA SER A 40 -29.45 13.88 -20.49
C SER A 40 -28.26 13.17 -21.15
N TRP A 41 -28.51 12.20 -22.02
CA TRP A 41 -27.46 11.58 -22.82
C TRP A 41 -26.84 12.54 -23.84
N SER A 42 -27.56 13.56 -24.31
CA SER A 42 -27.06 14.53 -25.31
C SER A 42 -25.97 15.51 -24.82
N TYR A 43 -25.52 15.40 -23.56
CA TYR A 43 -24.42 16.21 -23.04
C TYR A 43 -23.07 15.89 -23.70
N PHE A 44 -22.89 14.64 -24.14
CA PHE A 44 -21.64 14.17 -24.75
C PHE A 44 -21.84 13.80 -26.23
N HIS A 45 -20.71 13.62 -26.90
CA HIS A 45 -20.68 13.01 -28.23
C HIS A 45 -20.70 11.49 -28.10
N TRP A 46 -21.60 10.84 -28.82
CA TRP A 46 -21.79 9.39 -28.81
C TRP A 46 -21.88 8.84 -30.22
N ASN A 47 -21.46 7.60 -30.40
CA ASN A 47 -21.81 6.81 -31.57
C ASN A 47 -23.26 6.33 -31.42
N CYS A 48 -24.16 6.93 -32.21
CA CYS A 48 -25.60 6.69 -32.11
C CYS A 48 -26.10 5.71 -33.18
N LEU A 49 -26.73 4.61 -32.77
CA LEU A 49 -27.44 3.68 -33.63
C LEU A 49 -28.94 3.79 -33.40
N VAL A 50 -29.73 3.91 -34.47
CA VAL A 50 -31.20 3.99 -34.37
C VAL A 50 -31.77 2.58 -34.21
N THR A 51 -32.27 2.28 -33.02
CA THR A 51 -32.77 0.94 -32.66
C THR A 51 -34.29 0.83 -32.81
N GLY A 52 -35.00 1.97 -32.73
CA GLY A 52 -36.46 1.97 -32.88
C GLY A 52 -37.04 3.37 -32.91
N LYS A 53 -38.36 3.46 -32.74
CA LYS A 53 -39.10 4.72 -32.70
C LYS A 53 -40.18 4.69 -31.62
N LYS A 54 -40.35 5.78 -30.88
CA LYS A 54 -41.41 5.96 -29.87
C LYS A 54 -42.38 7.04 -30.37
N LEU A 55 -43.66 6.68 -30.45
CA LEU A 55 -44.72 7.58 -30.87
C LEU A 55 -45.34 8.23 -29.64
N TYR A 56 -45.24 9.55 -29.55
CA TYR A 56 -45.86 10.36 -28.53
C TYR A 56 -47.15 10.97 -29.07
N ARG A 57 -48.25 10.80 -28.32
CA ARG A 57 -49.51 11.50 -28.58
C ARG A 57 -49.67 12.60 -27.55
N ILE A 58 -49.42 13.83 -27.97
CA ILE A 58 -49.28 14.97 -27.07
C ILE A 58 -50.55 15.81 -27.17
N GLN A 59 -51.18 16.06 -26.03
CA GLN A 59 -52.23 17.07 -25.90
C GLN A 59 -51.61 18.39 -25.41
N TYR A 60 -52.32 19.51 -25.54
CA TYR A 60 -51.80 20.87 -25.28
C TYR A 60 -51.18 21.11 -23.87
N LYS A 61 -51.35 20.16 -22.93
CA LYS A 61 -50.77 20.21 -21.57
C LYS A 61 -49.62 19.25 -21.35
N ASP A 62 -49.32 18.38 -22.30
CA ASP A 62 -48.28 17.36 -22.18
C ASP A 62 -46.96 17.90 -22.73
N GLU A 63 -45.87 17.64 -22.01
CA GLU A 63 -44.52 18.03 -22.43
C GLU A 63 -43.89 16.91 -23.28
N LEU A 64 -43.18 17.28 -24.36
CA LEU A 64 -42.45 16.33 -25.20
C LEU A 64 -41.20 15.83 -24.47
N LEU A 65 -41.12 14.52 -24.25
CA LEU A 65 -39.96 13.87 -23.66
C LEU A 65 -39.06 13.27 -24.75
N VAL A 66 -37.75 13.42 -24.61
CA VAL A 66 -36.79 12.69 -25.45
C VAL A 66 -36.78 11.23 -24.99
N PRO A 67 -36.88 10.25 -25.91
CA PRO A 67 -36.70 8.85 -25.55
C PRO A 67 -35.34 8.62 -24.89
N GLN A 68 -35.35 7.85 -23.80
CA GLN A 68 -34.12 7.39 -23.16
C GLN A 68 -33.30 6.55 -24.15
N ALA A 69 -31.98 6.73 -24.15
CA ALA A 69 -31.05 5.96 -24.97
C ALA A 69 -30.57 4.72 -24.22
N GLU A 70 -30.33 3.61 -24.92
CA GLU A 70 -29.75 2.39 -24.33
C GLU A 70 -28.22 2.41 -24.44
N ILE A 71 -27.52 2.10 -23.36
CA ILE A 71 -26.05 2.03 -23.32
C ILE A 71 -25.60 0.83 -22.47
N ASP A 72 -24.44 0.26 -22.82
CA ASP A 72 -23.80 -0.74 -21.98
C ASP A 72 -23.24 -0.08 -20.71
N PHE A 73 -23.59 -0.64 -19.55
CA PHE A 73 -23.36 0.04 -18.27
C PHE A 73 -21.87 0.19 -17.96
N ASP A 74 -21.08 -0.83 -18.29
CA ASP A 74 -19.64 -0.85 -18.10
C ASP A 74 -18.95 0.24 -18.93
N GLU A 75 -19.34 0.39 -20.19
CA GLU A 75 -18.81 1.44 -21.09
C GLU A 75 -19.16 2.85 -20.60
N LEU A 76 -20.39 3.06 -20.11
CA LEU A 76 -20.82 4.34 -19.53
C LEU A 76 -19.99 4.69 -18.30
N ILE A 77 -19.81 3.75 -17.37
CA ILE A 77 -19.03 3.98 -16.15
C ILE A 77 -17.56 4.20 -16.50
N GLY A 78 -16.98 3.37 -17.38
CA GLY A 78 -15.61 3.55 -17.87
C GLY A 78 -15.37 4.92 -18.47
N PHE A 79 -16.29 5.41 -19.32
CA PHE A 79 -16.24 6.75 -19.91
C PHE A 79 -16.27 7.85 -18.84
N LEU A 80 -17.21 7.78 -17.90
CA LEU A 80 -17.35 8.82 -16.87
C LEU A 80 -16.16 8.82 -15.89
N LEU A 81 -15.63 7.64 -15.54
CA LEU A 81 -14.40 7.51 -14.75
C LEU A 81 -13.18 8.07 -15.50
N ASP A 82 -13.08 7.86 -16.81
CA ASP A 82 -11.99 8.43 -17.62
C ASP A 82 -12.03 9.96 -17.68
N ARG A 83 -13.22 10.56 -17.59
CA ARG A 83 -13.36 12.02 -17.42
C ARG A 83 -13.11 12.52 -16.00
N GLY A 84 -12.94 11.61 -15.03
CA GLY A 84 -12.60 11.93 -13.65
C GLY A 84 -13.77 11.90 -12.66
N ALA A 85 -14.92 11.32 -13.04
CA ALA A 85 -16.00 11.11 -12.09
C ALA A 85 -15.54 10.22 -10.93
N VAL A 86 -16.01 10.50 -9.72
CA VAL A 86 -15.66 9.74 -8.50
C VAL A 86 -16.88 8.95 -8.02
N PRO A 87 -16.81 7.63 -7.79
CA PRO A 87 -17.95 6.85 -7.35
C PRO A 87 -18.38 7.20 -5.91
N ASP A 88 -19.69 7.17 -5.67
CA ASP A 88 -20.28 7.43 -4.36
C ASP A 88 -20.57 6.13 -3.61
N GLU A 89 -19.98 5.94 -2.43
CA GLU A 89 -20.15 4.74 -1.61
C GLU A 89 -21.61 4.44 -1.27
N ASN A 90 -22.33 5.45 -0.78
CA ASN A 90 -23.72 5.28 -0.38
C ASN A 90 -24.62 4.95 -1.58
N GLY A 91 -24.38 5.60 -2.72
CA GLY A 91 -25.12 5.34 -3.95
C GLY A 91 -24.98 3.93 -4.46
N TRP A 92 -23.75 3.43 -4.57
CA TRP A 92 -23.48 2.07 -5.05
C TRP A 92 -23.99 1.00 -4.09
N ASN A 93 -23.85 1.20 -2.78
CA ASN A 93 -24.40 0.27 -1.79
C ASN A 93 -25.94 0.24 -1.83
N MET A 94 -26.60 1.39 -2.02
CA MET A 94 -28.04 1.46 -2.21
C MET A 94 -28.49 0.74 -3.49
N LEU A 95 -27.76 0.94 -4.60
CA LEU A 95 -28.07 0.25 -5.86
C LEU A 95 -27.90 -1.26 -5.72
N ARG A 96 -26.84 -1.72 -5.06
CA ARG A 96 -26.60 -3.15 -4.81
C ARG A 96 -27.67 -3.79 -3.93
N THR A 97 -28.10 -3.10 -2.87
CA THR A 97 -29.06 -3.65 -1.89
C THR A 97 -30.50 -3.56 -2.36
N SER A 98 -30.87 -2.46 -3.01
CA SER A 98 -32.26 -2.16 -3.40
C SER A 98 -32.55 -2.46 -4.86
N GLY A 99 -31.53 -2.60 -5.70
CA GLY A 99 -31.65 -2.87 -7.14
C GLY A 99 -32.52 -1.85 -7.86
N LEU A 100 -33.56 -2.33 -8.56
CA LEU A 100 -34.52 -1.48 -9.29
C LEU A 100 -35.39 -0.60 -8.37
N TRP A 101 -35.44 -0.88 -7.06
CA TRP A 101 -36.21 -0.09 -6.08
C TRP A 101 -35.41 1.08 -5.50
N THR A 102 -34.20 1.31 -6.00
CA THR A 102 -33.36 2.42 -5.55
C THR A 102 -34.08 3.75 -5.74
N PRO A 103 -34.19 4.61 -4.70
CA PRO A 103 -34.88 5.89 -4.80
C PRO A 103 -34.36 6.74 -5.96
N ALA A 104 -35.27 7.38 -6.70
CA ALA A 104 -34.88 8.30 -7.75
C ALA A 104 -34.07 9.47 -7.17
N GLY A 105 -32.99 9.83 -7.85
CA GLY A 105 -32.05 10.88 -7.42
C GLY A 105 -30.85 10.38 -6.61
N THR A 106 -30.77 9.07 -6.34
CA THR A 106 -29.58 8.46 -5.71
C THR A 106 -28.36 8.71 -6.59
N VAL A 107 -27.31 9.28 -6.02
CA VAL A 107 -26.08 9.67 -6.74
C VAL A 107 -25.15 8.47 -6.82
N LEU A 108 -24.79 8.02 -8.02
CA LEU A 108 -23.83 6.94 -8.23
C LEU A 108 -22.41 7.47 -8.47
N LEU A 109 -22.29 8.58 -9.21
CA LEU A 109 -21.02 9.23 -9.50
C LEU A 109 -21.10 10.71 -9.13
N ARG A 110 -20.02 11.22 -8.54
CA ARG A 110 -19.83 12.62 -8.13
C ARG A 110 -18.85 13.35 -9.03
N SER A 111 -18.91 14.67 -8.97
CA SER A 111 -17.99 15.58 -9.66
C SER A 111 -16.53 15.44 -9.16
N PRO A 112 -15.53 15.58 -10.04
CA PRO A 112 -14.10 15.51 -9.70
C PRO A 112 -13.62 16.60 -8.73
N LEU A 113 -14.17 17.81 -8.83
CA LEU A 113 -13.53 19.02 -8.29
C LEU A 113 -13.91 19.37 -6.85
N SER A 114 -15.15 19.06 -6.46
CA SER A 114 -15.72 19.60 -5.21
C SER A 114 -16.47 18.56 -4.38
N GLY A 115 -16.70 17.34 -4.90
CA GLY A 115 -17.60 16.36 -4.28
C GLY A 115 -19.08 16.79 -4.22
N PHE A 116 -19.35 18.08 -4.45
CA PHE A 116 -20.66 18.70 -4.61
C PHE A 116 -21.01 18.77 -6.09
N GLY A 117 -21.84 17.83 -6.52
CA GLY A 117 -22.24 17.69 -7.92
C GLY A 117 -22.43 16.21 -8.20
N ALA A 118 -23.59 15.85 -8.76
CA ALA A 118 -23.85 14.47 -9.16
C ALA A 118 -23.71 14.37 -10.67
N VAL A 119 -22.79 13.52 -11.08
CA VAL A 119 -22.54 13.20 -12.47
C VAL A 119 -23.58 12.20 -12.97
N LEU A 120 -23.82 11.14 -12.19
CA LEU A 120 -24.75 10.06 -12.54
C LEU A 120 -25.74 9.86 -11.39
N ARG A 121 -27.03 9.86 -11.70
CA ARG A 121 -28.11 9.61 -10.74
C ARG A 121 -29.08 8.56 -11.25
N THR A 122 -29.71 7.83 -10.34
CA THR A 122 -30.88 7.02 -10.68
C THR A 122 -32.06 7.92 -11.04
N SER A 123 -32.82 7.57 -12.07
CA SER A 123 -34.05 8.24 -12.47
C SER A 123 -35.27 7.33 -12.29
N VAL A 124 -36.46 7.92 -12.35
CA VAL A 124 -37.71 7.14 -12.31
C VAL A 124 -37.78 6.33 -13.61
N PRO A 125 -38.04 5.01 -13.56
CA PRO A 125 -38.22 4.22 -14.76
C PRO A 125 -39.50 4.66 -15.49
N ASP A 126 -39.34 5.13 -16.73
CA ASP A 126 -40.46 5.61 -17.55
C ASP A 126 -41.26 4.45 -18.17
N ASP A 127 -40.64 3.29 -18.38
CA ASP A 127 -41.27 2.09 -18.94
C ASP A 127 -41.05 0.90 -17.96
N SER A 128 -42.03 0.00 -17.82
CA SER A 128 -42.05 -1.11 -16.85
C SER A 128 -41.16 -2.31 -17.21
N ASP A 129 -40.08 -2.09 -17.97
CA ASP A 129 -39.30 -3.14 -18.63
C ASP A 129 -38.21 -3.77 -17.73
N GLY A 130 -38.12 -3.34 -16.46
CA GLY A 130 -37.13 -3.85 -15.52
C GLY A 130 -35.68 -3.42 -15.79
N VAL A 131 -35.48 -2.35 -16.58
CA VAL A 131 -34.16 -1.77 -16.89
C VAL A 131 -33.89 -0.56 -15.99
N LEU A 132 -32.66 -0.45 -15.51
CA LEU A 132 -32.23 0.69 -14.68
C LEU A 132 -32.21 1.97 -15.53
N SER A 133 -32.95 2.99 -15.08
CA SER A 133 -32.97 4.31 -15.71
C SER A 133 -32.03 5.25 -14.95
N LEU A 134 -31.18 5.93 -15.68
CA LEU A 134 -30.12 6.80 -15.18
C LEU A 134 -30.20 8.16 -15.85
N LYS A 135 -29.78 9.19 -15.12
CA LYS A 135 -29.68 10.56 -15.61
C LYS A 135 -28.27 11.08 -15.42
N VAL A 136 -27.71 11.64 -16.48
CA VAL A 136 -26.37 12.23 -16.46
C VAL A 136 -26.42 13.75 -16.39
N HIS A 137 -25.46 14.34 -15.70
CA HIS A 137 -25.23 15.76 -15.69
C HIS A 137 -23.73 16.01 -15.69
N TRP A 138 -23.26 16.90 -16.56
CA TRP A 138 -21.87 17.29 -16.62
C TRP A 138 -21.74 18.80 -16.81
N GLN A 139 -20.76 19.39 -16.16
CA GLN A 139 -20.46 20.82 -16.24
C GLN A 139 -19.12 21.01 -16.94
N CYS A 140 -18.99 22.04 -17.78
CA CYS A 140 -17.75 22.32 -18.51
C CYS A 140 -16.55 22.50 -17.58
N ASP A 141 -16.78 23.05 -16.38
CA ASP A 141 -15.74 23.30 -15.39
C ASP A 141 -15.11 22.01 -14.84
N TRP A 142 -15.73 20.85 -15.06
CA TRP A 142 -15.24 19.55 -14.59
C TRP A 142 -14.26 18.87 -15.56
N ASP A 143 -14.06 19.41 -16.76
CA ASP A 143 -13.15 18.87 -17.76
C ASP A 143 -11.69 19.22 -17.42
N GLN A 144 -11.06 18.37 -16.59
CA GLN A 144 -9.65 18.51 -16.20
C GLN A 144 -8.74 17.45 -16.80
N ARG A 145 -9.32 16.42 -17.45
CA ARG A 145 -8.59 15.27 -17.98
C ARG A 145 -8.51 15.35 -19.50
N ASP A 146 -7.33 15.02 -20.01
CA ASP A 146 -6.98 15.05 -21.43
C ASP A 146 -6.52 13.67 -21.91
N LYS A 147 -6.30 13.55 -23.22
CA LYS A 147 -5.76 12.34 -23.89
C LYS A 147 -4.47 11.81 -23.25
N HIS A 148 -3.67 12.68 -22.63
CA HIS A 148 -2.42 12.34 -21.95
C HIS A 148 -2.59 11.80 -20.53
N CYS A 149 -3.78 11.94 -19.94
CA CYS A 149 -4.09 11.31 -18.66
C CYS A 149 -4.11 9.78 -18.83
N LEU A 150 -3.87 9.05 -17.74
CA LEU A 150 -3.90 7.59 -17.75
C LEU A 150 -5.32 7.11 -18.07
N PRO A 151 -5.55 6.11 -18.93
CA PRO A 151 -6.90 5.57 -19.11
C PRO A 151 -7.46 5.01 -17.78
N PRO A 152 -8.78 4.77 -17.67
CA PRO A 152 -9.35 4.19 -16.46
C PRO A 152 -8.69 2.84 -16.20
N PHE A 153 -8.48 2.50 -14.92
CA PHE A 153 -7.86 1.24 -14.48
C PHE A 153 -6.34 1.10 -14.73
N TRP A 154 -5.70 2.15 -15.24
CA TRP A 154 -4.25 2.26 -15.31
C TRP A 154 -3.70 3.02 -14.11
N MET A 155 -2.58 2.53 -13.59
CA MET A 155 -1.85 3.16 -12.49
C MET A 155 -0.48 3.61 -12.94
N ARG A 156 0.01 4.67 -12.28
CA ARG A 156 1.39 5.13 -12.36
C ARG A 156 2.02 5.09 -10.98
N ILE A 157 3.21 4.50 -10.90
CA ILE A 157 4.09 4.56 -9.72
C ILE A 157 5.33 5.33 -10.14
N ASP A 158 5.53 6.49 -9.52
CA ASP A 158 6.73 7.28 -9.73
C ASP A 158 7.91 6.66 -9.00
N GLN A 159 9.11 6.85 -9.55
CA GLN A 159 10.33 6.39 -8.91
C GLN A 159 10.49 7.07 -7.54
N PRO A 160 10.83 6.31 -6.48
CA PRO A 160 11.19 6.91 -5.19
C PRO A 160 12.47 7.75 -5.35
N LYS A 161 12.34 9.08 -5.22
CA LYS A 161 13.44 10.02 -5.42
C LYS A 161 14.39 10.05 -4.22
N LEU A 162 15.69 9.90 -4.45
CA LEU A 162 16.71 10.44 -3.55
C LEU A 162 16.56 11.96 -3.56
N PHE A 163 16.13 12.55 -2.44
CA PHE A 163 16.20 14.00 -2.29
C PHE A 163 17.69 14.41 -2.19
N GLY A 164 18.27 14.68 -3.35
CA GLY A 164 19.68 15.02 -3.54
C GLY A 164 20.04 15.64 -4.89
N SER A 165 19.05 16.07 -5.69
CA SER A 165 19.29 16.99 -6.81
C SER A 165 18.12 17.96 -6.88
N GLY A 166 18.32 19.14 -6.29
CA GLY A 166 17.36 20.22 -6.33
C GLY A 166 17.36 20.86 -7.70
N THR A 167 16.35 20.57 -8.50
CA THR A 167 15.84 21.54 -9.48
C THR A 167 14.53 22.06 -8.92
N TYR A 168 14.64 23.16 -8.18
CA TYR A 168 13.51 23.99 -7.80
C TYR A 168 12.82 24.46 -9.08
N SER A 169 11.72 23.83 -9.47
CA SER A 169 10.76 24.45 -10.38
C SER A 169 9.93 25.42 -9.54
N SER A 170 10.45 26.63 -9.39
CA SER A 170 9.74 27.76 -8.81
C SER A 170 10.12 28.98 -9.62
N THR A 171 9.31 29.22 -10.66
CA THR A 171 9.36 30.40 -11.50
C THR A 171 8.93 31.61 -10.67
N GLU A 172 9.87 32.34 -10.09
CA GLU A 172 9.69 33.77 -9.81
C GLU A 172 10.96 34.53 -10.21
N PHE A 173 10.85 35.19 -11.37
CA PHE A 173 11.74 36.23 -11.85
C PHE A 173 11.68 37.43 -10.91
N ILE A 174 12.79 37.79 -10.25
CA ILE A 174 13.19 39.20 -10.08
C ILE A 174 14.71 39.30 -10.28
N SER A 175 15.07 40.05 -11.31
CA SER A 175 16.41 40.41 -11.76
C SER A 175 17.15 41.31 -10.76
N ARG A 176 18.44 41.05 -10.50
CA ARG A 176 19.39 42.12 -10.16
C ARG A 176 20.83 41.82 -10.58
N GLU A 177 21.24 42.69 -11.51
CA GLU A 177 22.54 43.10 -12.04
C GLU A 177 23.83 42.66 -11.34
N GLU A 178 24.81 42.37 -12.20
CA GLU A 178 26.24 42.21 -11.96
C GLU A 178 26.86 43.41 -11.22
N SER A 179 27.80 43.12 -10.32
CA SER A 179 29.06 43.86 -10.25
C SER A 179 30.13 43.00 -9.59
N GLY A 180 31.27 42.89 -10.27
CA GLY A 180 32.41 42.07 -9.85
C GLY A 180 33.24 42.68 -8.73
N GLY A 181 34.08 41.84 -8.14
CA GLY A 181 35.10 42.21 -7.17
C GLY A 181 36.03 41.03 -6.91
N ILE A 182 37.28 41.21 -7.29
CA ILE A 182 38.43 40.30 -7.19
C ILE A 182 39.02 40.36 -5.76
N ASP A 183 39.51 39.23 -5.24
CA ASP A 183 40.76 39.04 -4.46
C ASP A 183 40.61 37.76 -3.59
N ASP A 184 41.35 36.68 -3.79
CA ASP A 184 42.79 36.40 -3.58
C ASP A 184 43.08 35.71 -2.21
N LYS A 185 43.61 34.49 -2.34
CA LYS A 185 44.71 33.86 -1.56
C LYS A 185 44.52 33.09 -0.25
N ASP A 186 45.23 31.96 -0.29
CA ASP A 186 46.00 31.23 0.73
C ASP A 186 45.21 30.57 1.88
N GLY A 187 45.34 29.27 2.17
CA GLY A 187 46.45 28.35 1.97
C GLY A 187 46.90 27.86 3.34
N ALA A 188 46.69 26.57 3.66
CA ALA A 188 47.50 25.81 4.63
C ALA A 188 47.03 24.35 4.68
N GLU A 189 47.97 23.50 4.30
CA GLU A 189 47.95 22.06 4.26
C GLU A 189 48.41 21.49 5.63
N LEU A 190 48.27 20.16 5.79
CA LEU A 190 49.04 19.23 6.65
C LEU A 190 48.36 18.61 7.91
N PRO A 191 48.76 17.37 8.28
CA PRO A 191 47.87 16.21 8.37
C PRO A 191 47.87 15.57 9.78
N SER A 192 47.02 14.56 10.02
CA SER A 192 47.19 13.67 11.16
C SER A 192 46.73 12.25 10.84
N GLU A 193 47.61 11.31 11.17
CA GLU A 193 47.57 9.87 10.97
C GLU A 193 46.56 9.15 11.88
N GLY A 194 46.09 7.99 11.40
CA GLY A 194 45.82 6.75 12.14
C GLY A 194 44.66 6.72 13.14
N ASP A 195 43.62 5.93 12.85
CA ASP A 195 43.50 4.61 13.50
C ASP A 195 42.41 3.74 12.85
N ASP A 196 42.68 2.43 12.83
CA ASP A 196 41.78 1.38 12.40
C ASP A 196 40.50 1.34 13.25
N SER A 197 39.33 1.39 12.61
CA SER A 197 38.13 0.79 13.19
C SER A 197 37.21 0.25 12.10
N ALA A 198 37.17 -1.09 12.04
CA ALA A 198 36.14 -1.94 11.46
C ALA A 198 34.94 -1.21 10.84
N THR A 199 34.85 -1.26 9.51
CA THR A 199 33.63 -0.94 8.76
C THR A 199 32.47 -1.81 9.26
N PRO A 200 31.39 -1.26 9.83
CA PRO A 200 30.16 -2.02 9.95
C PRO A 200 29.64 -2.26 8.54
N ALA A 201 29.30 -3.50 8.21
CA ALA A 201 28.74 -3.87 6.91
C ALA A 201 27.52 -2.98 6.62
N THR A 202 27.70 -2.01 5.74
CA THR A 202 26.67 -1.05 5.34
C THR A 202 25.58 -1.81 4.62
N VAL A 203 24.41 -1.96 5.26
CA VAL A 203 23.21 -2.45 4.59
C VAL A 203 22.97 -1.51 3.40
N PRO A 204 22.92 -2.00 2.14
CA PRO A 204 22.71 -1.14 1.00
C PRO A 204 21.36 -0.44 1.17
N SER A 205 21.36 0.89 1.05
CA SER A 205 20.13 1.66 1.15
C SER A 205 19.12 1.16 0.10
N LEU A 206 17.82 1.11 0.43
CA LEU A 206 16.78 0.65 -0.48
C LEU A 206 16.84 1.40 -1.83
N LEU A 207 17.15 2.69 -1.76
CA LEU A 207 17.28 3.56 -2.92
C LEU A 207 18.53 3.23 -3.74
N ALA A 208 19.68 2.97 -3.11
CA ALA A 208 20.87 2.51 -3.82
C ALA A 208 20.66 1.14 -4.48
N HIS A 209 19.91 0.23 -3.84
CA HIS A 209 19.58 -1.07 -4.43
C HIS A 209 18.64 -0.92 -5.63
N ILE A 210 17.65 -0.03 -5.54
CA ILE A 210 16.76 0.32 -6.67
C ILE A 210 17.59 0.93 -7.81
N GLU A 211 18.51 1.83 -7.52
CA GLU A 211 19.39 2.46 -8.51
C GLU A 211 20.38 1.48 -9.13
N GLU A 212 20.97 0.57 -8.35
CA GLU A 212 21.88 -0.47 -8.84
C GLU A 212 21.15 -1.43 -9.78
N LYS A 213 19.97 -1.92 -9.39
CA LYS A 213 19.16 -2.81 -10.23
C LYS A 213 18.69 -2.11 -11.48
N ARG A 214 18.32 -0.84 -11.37
CA ARG A 214 18.01 0.00 -12.53
C ARG A 214 19.22 0.17 -13.44
N ALA A 215 20.40 0.52 -12.92
CA ALA A 215 21.62 0.68 -13.72
C ALA A 215 22.04 -0.63 -14.41
N SER A 216 21.79 -1.78 -13.77
CA SER A 216 21.97 -3.10 -14.38
C SER A 216 20.98 -3.38 -15.52
N LEU A 217 19.82 -2.72 -15.52
CA LEU A 217 18.79 -2.82 -16.57
C LEU A 217 19.01 -1.74 -17.66
N ASP A 218 19.49 -0.55 -17.28
CA ASP A 218 19.70 0.65 -18.10
C ASP A 218 21.07 0.67 -18.77
N SER A 219 21.42 -0.39 -19.51
CA SER A 219 22.61 -0.40 -20.38
C SER A 219 22.50 0.54 -21.61
N THR A 220 21.37 1.25 -21.78
CA THR A 220 21.13 2.24 -22.86
C THR A 220 20.29 3.43 -22.36
N ASP A 221 20.90 4.62 -22.37
CA ASP A 221 20.43 6.03 -22.51
C ASP A 221 18.98 6.49 -22.20
N GLY A 222 18.20 5.79 -21.37
CA GLY A 222 16.85 6.25 -21.00
C GLY A 222 16.58 6.15 -19.51
N THR A 223 16.69 7.26 -18.78
CA THR A 223 16.26 7.34 -17.38
C THR A 223 14.74 7.19 -17.30
N SER A 224 14.25 5.99 -17.01
CA SER A 224 12.83 5.74 -16.72
C SER A 224 12.43 6.30 -15.35
N ASP A 225 11.53 7.28 -15.30
CA ASP A 225 11.18 8.00 -14.07
C ASP A 225 9.89 7.48 -13.42
N SER A 226 9.05 6.79 -14.19
CA SER A 226 7.80 6.20 -13.70
C SER A 226 7.49 4.86 -14.36
N ILE A 227 6.67 4.09 -13.68
CA ILE A 227 6.15 2.81 -14.15
C ILE A 227 4.63 2.94 -14.33
N ARG A 228 4.13 2.56 -15.51
CA ARG A 228 2.70 2.47 -15.84
C ARG A 228 2.28 1.00 -15.93
N PHE A 229 1.16 0.63 -15.33
CA PHE A 229 0.63 -0.72 -15.46
C PHE A 229 -0.91 -0.73 -15.43
N ARG A 230 -1.48 -1.81 -15.95
CA ARG A 230 -2.92 -2.08 -15.94
C ARG A 230 -3.20 -3.25 -15.00
N ILE A 231 -4.18 -3.07 -14.12
CA ILE A 231 -4.69 -4.15 -13.27
C ILE A 231 -5.91 -4.74 -13.94
N GLU A 232 -5.84 -6.01 -14.33
CA GLU A 232 -6.97 -6.76 -14.85
C GLU A 232 -7.29 -7.90 -13.90
N SER A 233 -8.42 -7.77 -13.19
CA SER A 233 -8.82 -8.68 -12.12
C SER A 233 -7.67 -8.93 -11.15
N ASP A 234 -7.04 -10.12 -11.15
CA ASP A 234 -5.98 -10.51 -10.19
C ASP A 234 -4.56 -10.47 -10.79
N THR A 235 -4.39 -9.86 -11.96
CA THR A 235 -3.10 -9.90 -12.69
C THR A 235 -2.67 -8.56 -13.24
N VAL A 236 -1.36 -8.37 -13.29
CA VAL A 236 -0.71 -7.31 -14.06
C VAL A 236 -0.06 -7.97 -15.27
N GLU A 237 -0.69 -7.85 -16.44
CA GLU A 237 -0.18 -8.51 -17.66
C GLU A 237 1.15 -7.91 -18.11
N LYS A 238 1.23 -6.57 -18.18
CA LYS A 238 2.41 -5.84 -18.65
C LYS A 238 2.61 -4.54 -17.89
N ILE A 239 3.86 -4.33 -17.51
CA ILE A 239 4.34 -3.11 -16.89
C ILE A 239 5.14 -2.33 -17.92
N TYR A 240 4.77 -1.09 -18.18
CA TYR A 240 5.42 -0.20 -19.13
C TYR A 240 6.27 0.83 -18.39
N PHE A 241 7.51 1.03 -18.83
CA PHE A 241 8.34 2.10 -18.30
C PHE A 241 8.02 3.42 -19.02
N GLU A 242 8.10 4.51 -18.28
CA GLU A 242 7.83 5.86 -18.76
C GLU A 242 8.98 6.82 -18.44
N GLN A 243 9.13 7.83 -19.30
CA GLN A 243 9.96 9.01 -19.07
C GLN A 243 9.11 10.23 -19.42
N ASP A 244 8.98 11.21 -18.51
CA ASP A 244 8.14 12.40 -18.70
C ASP A 244 6.72 12.08 -19.21
N HIS A 245 6.11 11.03 -18.67
CA HIS A 245 4.75 10.55 -19.02
C HIS A 245 4.59 9.99 -20.44
N LEU A 246 5.68 9.83 -21.19
CA LEU A 246 5.74 9.14 -22.47
C LEU A 246 6.25 7.72 -22.28
N LEU A 247 5.70 6.78 -23.04
CA LEU A 247 6.14 5.38 -23.01
C LEU A 247 7.51 5.26 -23.66
N THR A 248 8.49 4.71 -22.96
CA THR A 248 9.82 4.41 -23.53
C THR A 248 9.81 3.14 -24.40
N GLY A 249 8.66 2.46 -24.50
CA GLY A 249 8.48 1.22 -25.27
C GLY A 249 8.99 -0.04 -24.58
N ARG A 250 9.51 0.08 -23.34
CA ARG A 250 10.00 -1.05 -22.54
C ARG A 250 8.85 -1.66 -21.74
N THR A 251 8.79 -2.99 -21.73
CA THR A 251 7.84 -3.76 -20.94
C THR A 251 8.54 -4.71 -20.00
N ALA A 252 8.12 -4.76 -18.74
CA ALA A 252 8.41 -5.86 -17.82
C ALA A 252 7.15 -6.72 -17.65
N GLU A 253 7.36 -8.03 -17.63
CA GLU A 253 6.32 -8.99 -17.25
C GLU A 253 6.52 -9.34 -15.78
N MET A 254 5.46 -9.21 -14.99
CA MET A 254 5.46 -9.59 -13.59
C MET A 254 4.81 -10.96 -13.46
N GLY A 255 5.61 -11.98 -13.09
CA GLY A 255 5.17 -13.33 -12.74
C GLY A 255 4.18 -13.98 -13.73
N HIS A 256 3.67 -15.16 -13.38
CA HIS A 256 2.49 -15.71 -14.06
C HIS A 256 1.27 -15.58 -13.15
N SER A 257 0.06 -15.77 -13.71
CA SER A 257 -1.18 -15.81 -12.95
C SER A 257 -1.08 -16.82 -11.78
N GLY A 258 -1.32 -16.36 -10.55
CA GLY A 258 -1.23 -17.20 -9.35
C GLY A 258 0.11 -17.13 -8.59
N ASP A 259 1.09 -16.37 -9.09
CA ASP A 259 2.28 -16.06 -8.28
C ASP A 259 1.90 -15.09 -7.14
N ALA A 260 2.29 -15.42 -5.92
CA ALA A 260 2.07 -14.58 -4.73
C ALA A 260 2.60 -13.14 -4.93
N ILE A 261 3.66 -12.99 -5.74
CA ILE A 261 4.22 -11.68 -6.09
C ILE A 261 3.18 -10.79 -6.77
N ASN A 262 2.47 -11.33 -7.77
CA ASN A 262 1.45 -10.59 -8.52
C ASN A 262 0.27 -10.21 -7.65
N GLN A 263 -0.19 -11.15 -6.82
CA GLN A 263 -1.30 -10.91 -5.91
C GLN A 263 -0.98 -9.79 -4.92
N TRP A 264 0.15 -9.88 -4.21
CA TRP A 264 0.55 -8.85 -3.26
C TRP A 264 0.85 -7.50 -3.93
N PHE A 265 1.38 -7.51 -5.15
CA PHE A 265 1.54 -6.31 -5.95
C PHE A 265 0.19 -5.65 -6.28
N VAL A 266 -0.77 -6.40 -6.82
CA VAL A 266 -2.12 -5.91 -7.17
C VAL A 266 -2.85 -5.40 -5.94
N TYR A 267 -2.80 -6.13 -4.82
CA TYR A 267 -3.48 -5.75 -3.58
C TYR A 267 -2.94 -4.42 -3.03
N THR A 268 -1.61 -4.30 -3.00
CA THR A 268 -0.93 -3.09 -2.51
C THR A 268 -1.18 -1.92 -3.47
N ALA A 269 -0.99 -2.11 -4.77
CA ALA A 269 -1.21 -1.09 -5.79
C ALA A 269 -2.65 -0.56 -5.75
N SER A 270 -3.64 -1.45 -5.73
CA SER A 270 -5.06 -1.06 -5.61
C SER A 270 -5.33 -0.30 -4.32
N SER A 271 -4.74 -0.74 -3.21
CA SER A 271 -4.87 -0.06 -1.91
C SER A 271 -4.29 1.36 -1.94
N LEU A 272 -3.12 1.56 -2.56
CA LEU A 272 -2.55 2.89 -2.76
C LEU A 272 -3.41 3.74 -3.68
N GLY A 273 -3.95 3.17 -4.75
CA GLY A 273 -4.85 3.86 -5.66
C GLY A 273 -6.11 4.37 -4.97
N HIS A 274 -6.66 3.62 -4.01
CA HIS A 274 -7.76 4.09 -3.15
C HIS A 274 -7.31 5.24 -2.23
N ILE A 275 -6.18 5.10 -1.54
CA ILE A 275 -5.67 6.13 -0.62
C ILE A 275 -5.42 7.46 -1.36
N GLU A 276 -4.91 7.39 -2.60
CA GLU A 276 -4.59 8.56 -3.41
C GLU A 276 -5.75 9.02 -4.31
N LYS A 277 -6.91 8.34 -4.25
CA LYS A 277 -8.07 8.58 -5.12
C LYS A 277 -7.72 8.51 -6.61
N ALA A 278 -6.71 7.72 -6.96
CA ALA A 278 -6.11 7.65 -8.29
C ALA A 278 -6.90 6.77 -9.29
N GLY A 279 -8.20 6.53 -9.05
CA GLY A 279 -9.10 5.97 -10.07
C GLY A 279 -9.05 4.45 -10.27
N THR A 280 -8.45 3.68 -9.36
CA THR A 280 -8.46 2.21 -9.44
C THR A 280 -9.71 1.60 -8.85
N TRP A 281 -10.80 1.62 -9.61
CA TRP A 281 -12.07 1.01 -9.24
C TRP A 281 -12.29 -0.38 -9.86
N SER A 282 -11.30 -0.90 -10.62
CA SER A 282 -11.37 -2.19 -11.33
C SER A 282 -11.08 -3.41 -10.47
N PHE A 283 -10.59 -3.26 -9.25
CA PHE A 283 -10.25 -4.40 -8.40
C PHE A 283 -10.83 -4.26 -7.00
N ALA A 284 -11.54 -5.31 -6.56
CA ALA A 284 -12.00 -5.47 -5.20
C ALA A 284 -11.05 -6.40 -4.46
N LEU A 285 -10.50 -5.92 -3.34
CA LEU A 285 -9.61 -6.71 -2.49
C LEU A 285 -10.35 -7.95 -1.95
N PRO A 286 -9.76 -9.16 -2.03
CA PRO A 286 -10.39 -10.37 -1.51
C PRO A 286 -10.66 -10.27 0.00
N GLN A 287 -11.86 -10.69 0.43
CA GLN A 287 -12.32 -10.55 1.81
C GLN A 287 -11.42 -11.25 2.84
N ASN A 288 -10.81 -12.38 2.46
CA ASN A 288 -9.85 -13.10 3.30
C ASN A 288 -8.61 -12.25 3.60
N ILE A 289 -8.11 -11.48 2.64
CA ILE A 289 -6.95 -10.60 2.81
C ILE A 289 -7.33 -9.38 3.63
N LEU A 290 -8.52 -8.79 3.39
CA LEU A 290 -9.04 -7.69 4.21
C LEU A 290 -9.19 -8.09 5.69
N LEU A 291 -9.74 -9.28 5.95
CA LEU A 291 -9.86 -9.82 7.30
C LEU A 291 -8.49 -10.13 7.93
N ALA A 292 -7.54 -10.62 7.14
CA ALA A 292 -6.19 -10.91 7.63
C ALA A 292 -5.42 -9.61 7.97
N ALA A 293 -5.49 -8.59 7.12
CA ALA A 293 -4.81 -7.31 7.32
C ALA A 293 -5.46 -6.44 8.41
N SER A 294 -6.76 -6.63 8.69
CA SER A 294 -7.44 -5.92 9.78
C SER A 294 -7.16 -6.51 11.15
N ARG A 295 -6.79 -7.79 11.24
CA ARG A 295 -6.46 -8.46 12.50
C ARG A 295 -5.04 -8.14 12.95
N GLU A 296 -4.88 -8.02 14.26
CA GLU A 296 -3.59 -7.89 14.92
C GLU A 296 -2.91 -9.27 14.96
N ALA A 297 -1.74 -9.36 14.33
CA ALA A 297 -1.05 -10.63 14.12
C ALA A 297 0.25 -10.76 14.92
N VAL A 298 0.99 -9.65 15.11
CA VAL A 298 2.36 -9.67 15.65
C VAL A 298 2.36 -9.30 17.15
N PRO A 299 2.81 -10.21 18.03
CA PRO A 299 3.07 -9.93 19.44
C PRO A 299 4.18 -8.88 19.67
N CYS A 300 4.03 -8.06 20.72
CA CYS A 300 4.96 -6.99 21.05
C CYS A 300 6.38 -7.49 21.34
N GLY A 301 6.52 -8.64 22.00
CA GLY A 301 7.82 -9.16 22.38
C GLY A 301 8.71 -9.56 21.20
N ILE A 302 8.11 -9.87 20.06
CA ILE A 302 8.87 -10.15 18.82
C ILE A 302 9.51 -8.87 18.29
N MET A 303 8.81 -7.73 18.37
CA MET A 303 9.36 -6.43 17.95
C MET A 303 10.59 -6.04 18.76
N GLU A 304 10.60 -6.38 20.06
CA GLU A 304 11.78 -6.20 20.92
C GLU A 304 12.89 -7.22 20.61
N LEU A 305 12.55 -8.49 20.38
CA LEU A 305 13.53 -9.53 20.04
C LEU A 305 14.22 -9.31 18.69
N LEU A 306 13.57 -8.61 17.76
CA LEU A 306 14.14 -8.17 16.48
C LEU A 306 14.94 -6.86 16.62
N GLY A 307 14.90 -6.20 17.77
CA GLY A 307 15.57 -4.91 18.01
C GLY A 307 14.92 -3.73 17.27
N ILE A 308 13.67 -3.87 16.85
CA ILE A 308 12.93 -2.80 16.16
C ILE A 308 12.43 -1.78 17.19
N MET A 309 11.84 -2.27 18.28
CA MET A 309 11.35 -1.47 19.41
C MET A 309 12.19 -1.71 20.66
N GLN A 310 12.29 -0.68 21.50
CA GLN A 310 12.92 -0.78 22.82
C GLN A 310 11.88 -1.15 23.88
N GLY A 311 12.31 -1.82 24.96
CA GLY A 311 11.41 -2.30 26.02
C GLY A 311 10.61 -1.18 26.72
N ASP A 312 11.09 0.07 26.67
CA ASP A 312 10.43 1.22 27.29
C ASP A 312 9.19 1.70 26.52
N GLU A 313 9.11 1.43 25.20
CA GLU A 313 7.96 1.78 24.36
C GLU A 313 6.86 0.71 24.39
N LEU A 314 7.12 -0.44 25.02
CA LEU A 314 6.28 -1.63 24.98
C LEU A 314 5.62 -1.92 26.33
N PRO A 315 4.40 -2.49 26.33
CA PRO A 315 3.81 -3.05 27.55
C PRO A 315 4.74 -4.09 28.16
N HIS A 316 4.84 -4.15 29.48
CA HIS A 316 5.63 -5.17 30.16
C HIS A 316 5.13 -6.59 29.81
N TRP A 317 6.00 -7.38 29.18
CA TRP A 317 5.67 -8.74 28.73
C TRP A 317 6.70 -9.80 29.15
N ALA A 318 7.96 -9.40 29.39
CA ALA A 318 9.06 -10.34 29.65
C ALA A 318 9.36 -10.51 31.13
N SER A 319 9.73 -11.73 31.52
CA SER A 319 10.30 -12.03 32.83
C SER A 319 11.65 -11.31 33.04
N PRO A 320 11.95 -10.86 34.27
CA PRO A 320 13.22 -10.19 34.58
C PRO A 320 14.41 -11.14 34.34
N ARG A 321 15.55 -10.57 33.92
CA ARG A 321 16.77 -11.35 33.69
C ARG A 321 17.22 -12.03 35.00
N PRO A 322 17.67 -13.30 34.94
CA PRO A 322 18.22 -13.97 36.11
C PRO A 322 19.42 -13.19 36.63
N GLN A 323 19.45 -12.97 37.94
CA GLN A 323 20.58 -12.35 38.62
C GLN A 323 21.60 -13.44 38.95
N PHE A 324 22.78 -13.36 38.35
CA PHE A 324 23.87 -14.33 38.60
C PHE A 324 24.62 -14.06 39.90
N ASN A 325 24.45 -12.87 40.49
CA ASN A 325 25.18 -12.45 41.66
C ASN A 325 24.44 -12.84 42.95
N ASP A 326 24.49 -14.13 43.26
CA ASP A 326 23.83 -14.68 44.43
C ASP A 326 24.69 -14.44 45.68
N HIS A 327 24.53 -13.28 46.32
CA HIS A 327 25.35 -12.82 47.45
C HIS A 327 25.45 -13.86 48.58
N MET A 328 24.40 -14.67 48.77
CA MET A 328 24.37 -15.76 49.75
C MET A 328 25.28 -16.93 49.37
N LYS A 329 25.35 -17.31 48.09
CA LYS A 329 26.29 -18.34 47.61
C LYS A 329 27.74 -17.90 47.83
N PHE A 330 28.06 -16.65 47.52
CA PHE A 330 29.40 -16.09 47.77
C PHE A 330 29.74 -16.05 49.26
N HIS A 331 28.81 -15.63 50.11
CA HIS A 331 29.02 -15.60 51.56
C HIS A 331 29.26 -17.00 52.16
N ASN A 332 28.47 -18.00 51.75
CA ASN A 332 28.62 -19.38 52.21
C ASN A 332 29.97 -19.98 51.79
N ARG A 333 30.39 -19.76 50.54
CA ARG A 333 31.70 -20.21 50.05
C ARG A 333 32.86 -19.57 50.81
N PHE A 334 32.72 -18.29 51.15
CA PHE A 334 33.72 -17.60 51.95
C PHE A 334 33.86 -18.22 53.36
N LEU A 335 32.74 -18.53 54.01
CA LEU A 335 32.75 -19.19 55.33
C LEU A 335 33.31 -20.62 55.27
N GLU A 336 33.00 -21.37 54.22
CA GLU A 336 33.55 -22.72 53.98
C GLU A 336 35.06 -22.68 53.75
N ASP A 337 35.54 -21.71 52.98
CA ASP A 337 36.97 -21.50 52.74
C ASP A 337 37.72 -21.13 54.02
N LEU A 338 37.13 -20.32 54.91
CA LEU A 338 37.71 -20.00 56.21
C LEU A 338 37.80 -21.24 57.10
N ARG A 339 36.71 -22.01 57.18
CA ARG A 339 36.67 -23.25 57.97
C ARG A 339 37.70 -24.26 57.45
N ALA A 340 37.81 -24.41 56.13
CA ALA A 340 38.80 -25.31 55.52
C ALA A 340 40.24 -24.91 55.89
N LYS A 341 40.57 -23.61 55.88
CA LYS A 341 41.89 -23.10 56.29
C LYS A 341 42.19 -23.31 57.78
N GLU A 342 41.19 -23.23 58.64
CA GLU A 342 41.36 -23.52 60.08
C GLU A 342 41.68 -25.00 60.31
N VAL A 343 41.01 -25.89 59.59
CA VAL A 343 41.30 -27.33 59.65
C VAL A 343 42.68 -27.63 59.03
N GLU A 344 43.09 -26.97 57.94
CA GLU A 344 44.43 -27.11 57.35
C GLU A 344 45.56 -26.77 58.34
N LYS A 345 45.35 -25.83 59.28
CA LYS A 345 46.35 -25.43 60.28
C LYS A 345 46.57 -26.45 61.40
N THR A 346 45.59 -27.32 61.66
CA THR A 346 45.67 -28.33 62.74
C THR A 346 46.17 -29.68 62.24
N MET A 347 46.32 -29.87 60.92
CA MET A 347 46.79 -31.11 60.30
C MET A 347 48.33 -31.20 60.20
N PRO A 348 48.91 -32.43 60.18
CA PRO A 348 50.32 -32.65 59.87
C PRO A 348 50.72 -32.14 58.46
N PRO A 349 51.98 -31.74 58.23
CA PRO A 349 52.40 -30.97 57.04
C PRO A 349 52.15 -31.69 55.69
N ALA A 350 52.38 -33.00 55.62
CA ALA A 350 52.11 -33.78 54.40
C ALA A 350 50.60 -33.87 54.07
N GLN A 351 49.74 -33.93 55.10
CA GLN A 351 48.29 -33.99 54.95
C GLN A 351 47.70 -32.59 54.65
N ALA A 352 48.28 -31.55 55.22
CA ALA A 352 47.92 -30.15 54.94
C ALA A 352 48.24 -29.75 53.49
N GLU A 353 49.33 -30.25 52.89
CA GLU A 353 49.62 -30.05 51.47
C GLU A 353 48.62 -30.75 50.55
N ALA A 354 48.23 -31.99 50.86
CA ALA A 354 47.21 -32.71 50.11
C ALA A 354 45.85 -32.00 50.20
N SER A 355 45.47 -31.50 51.39
CA SER A 355 44.25 -30.74 51.61
C SER A 355 44.24 -29.40 50.85
N ARG A 356 45.37 -28.68 50.79
CA ARG A 356 45.51 -27.47 49.98
C ARG A 356 45.34 -27.73 48.48
N ARG A 357 45.97 -28.77 47.94
CA ARG A 357 45.80 -29.14 46.52
C ARG A 357 44.36 -29.54 46.21
N ALA A 358 43.71 -30.28 47.12
CA ALA A 358 42.31 -30.66 46.98
C ALA A 358 41.37 -29.43 47.01
N ARG A 359 41.63 -28.46 47.90
CA ARG A 359 40.88 -27.19 47.95
C ARG A 359 41.06 -26.38 46.68
N GLU A 360 42.28 -26.28 46.17
CA GLU A 360 42.56 -25.58 44.92
C GLU A 360 41.82 -26.25 43.75
N GLN A 361 41.90 -27.58 43.64
CA GLN A 361 41.14 -28.34 42.63
C GLN A 361 39.63 -28.16 42.78
N ALA A 362 39.10 -28.16 44.01
CA ALA A 362 37.68 -27.93 44.29
C ALA A 362 37.24 -26.51 43.89
N ARG A 363 38.08 -25.49 44.12
CA ARG A 363 37.83 -24.11 43.66
C ARG A 363 37.80 -24.01 42.13
N TRP A 364 38.74 -24.65 41.44
CA TRP A 364 38.74 -24.70 39.98
C TRP A 364 37.51 -25.42 39.42
N ALA A 365 37.08 -26.52 40.05
CA ALA A 365 35.86 -27.24 39.68
C ALA A 365 34.59 -26.41 39.96
N ALA A 366 34.52 -25.70 41.09
CA ALA A 366 33.39 -24.83 41.42
C ALA A 366 33.25 -23.68 40.42
N MET A 367 34.34 -22.99 40.07
CA MET A 367 34.32 -21.92 39.06
C MET A 367 33.85 -22.43 37.69
N ARG A 368 34.26 -23.64 37.29
CA ARG A 368 33.78 -24.26 36.04
C ARG A 368 32.29 -24.61 36.10
N ASN A 369 31.82 -25.11 37.25
CA ASN A 369 30.40 -25.40 37.45
C ASN A 369 29.55 -24.14 37.48
N ASP A 370 30.01 -23.05 38.10
CA ASP A 370 29.29 -21.76 38.11
C ASP A 370 29.12 -21.21 36.71
N HIS A 371 30.20 -21.22 35.92
CA HIS A 371 30.15 -20.77 34.54
C HIS A 371 29.20 -21.66 33.71
N ALA A 372 29.21 -22.97 33.94
CA ALA A 372 28.27 -23.89 33.27
C ALA A 372 26.81 -23.67 33.71
N GLU A 373 26.56 -23.39 35.00
CA GLU A 373 25.23 -23.05 35.54
C GLU A 373 24.73 -21.72 34.99
N GLU A 374 25.57 -20.69 34.96
CA GLU A 374 25.27 -19.38 34.37
C GLU A 374 24.89 -19.53 32.89
N MET A 375 25.70 -20.25 32.10
CA MET A 375 25.40 -20.53 30.70
C MET A 375 24.14 -21.37 30.50
N ARG A 376 23.78 -22.23 31.47
CA ARG A 376 22.54 -23.01 31.42
C ARG A 376 21.33 -22.13 31.73
N LEU A 377 21.41 -21.33 32.80
CA LEU A 377 20.36 -20.40 33.21
C LEU A 377 20.11 -19.32 32.17
N MET A 378 21.16 -18.79 31.52
CA MET A 378 21.03 -17.86 30.40
C MET A 378 20.29 -18.50 29.23
N ARG A 379 20.65 -19.73 28.84
CA ARG A 379 19.93 -20.45 27.78
C ARG A 379 18.47 -20.71 28.14
N GLU A 380 18.19 -21.18 29.36
CA GLU A 380 16.83 -21.37 29.85
C GLU A 380 16.03 -20.06 29.85
N TYR A 381 16.68 -18.93 30.19
CA TYR A 381 16.07 -17.60 30.15
C TYR A 381 15.77 -17.15 28.72
N GLU A 382 16.72 -17.30 27.78
CA GLU A 382 16.52 -16.96 26.38
C GLU A 382 15.39 -17.80 25.75
N GLU A 383 15.30 -19.08 26.11
CA GLU A 383 14.20 -19.95 25.70
C GLU A 383 12.86 -19.51 26.27
N LYS A 384 12.79 -19.22 27.58
CA LYS A 384 11.59 -18.69 28.22
C LYS A 384 11.16 -17.36 27.60
N ARG A 385 12.09 -16.45 27.39
CA ARG A 385 11.85 -15.15 26.76
C ARG A 385 11.33 -15.31 25.32
N GLY A 386 11.82 -16.29 24.57
CA GLY A 386 11.30 -16.63 23.25
C GLY A 386 9.84 -17.10 23.29
N VAL A 387 9.48 -17.94 24.26
CA VAL A 387 8.10 -18.41 24.44
C VAL A 387 7.19 -17.28 24.94
N GLU A 388 7.63 -16.51 25.93
CA GLU A 388 6.91 -15.35 26.47
C GLU A 388 6.64 -14.31 25.37
N ALA A 389 7.60 -14.09 24.47
CA ALA A 389 7.45 -13.19 23.34
C ALA A 389 6.32 -13.62 22.40
N LEU A 390 6.17 -14.92 22.15
CA LEU A 390 5.08 -15.46 21.32
C LEU A 390 3.71 -15.27 21.96
N THR A 391 3.64 -15.36 23.30
CA THR A 391 2.40 -15.20 24.08
C THR A 391 2.11 -13.75 24.48
N SER A 392 2.99 -12.82 24.12
CA SER A 392 2.88 -11.40 24.50
C SER A 392 1.66 -10.73 23.83
N PRO A 393 1.17 -9.59 24.38
CA PRO A 393 0.04 -8.89 23.79
C PRO A 393 0.36 -8.45 22.36
N LYS A 394 -0.63 -8.56 21.47
CA LYS A 394 -0.49 -8.17 20.07
C LYS A 394 -0.53 -6.66 19.93
N LEU A 395 0.28 -6.13 19.02
CA LEU A 395 0.31 -4.71 18.70
C LEU A 395 -0.60 -4.39 17.52
N SER A 396 -1.02 -3.13 17.43
CA SER A 396 -1.74 -2.64 16.27
C SER A 396 -0.81 -2.61 15.05
N ASN A 397 -1.34 -2.95 13.87
CA ASN A 397 -0.57 -2.94 12.61
C ASN A 397 -0.05 -1.53 12.28
N LYS A 398 -0.70 -0.47 12.78
CA LYS A 398 -0.22 0.91 12.67
C LYS A 398 1.08 1.11 13.44
N ASP A 399 1.09 0.74 14.73
CA ASP A 399 2.25 0.96 15.60
C ASP A 399 3.45 0.16 15.11
N ILE A 400 3.20 -1.05 14.57
CA ILE A 400 4.23 -1.89 13.95
C ILE A 400 4.80 -1.21 12.71
N ALA A 401 3.97 -0.72 11.79
CA ALA A 401 4.43 -0.05 10.57
C ALA A 401 5.22 1.24 10.88
N ASP A 402 4.76 2.04 11.85
CA ASP A 402 5.47 3.23 12.33
C ASP A 402 6.84 2.86 12.95
N ALA A 403 6.89 1.81 13.78
CA ALA A 403 8.13 1.35 14.38
C ALA A 403 9.12 0.80 13.34
N CYS A 404 8.64 0.04 12.36
CA CYS A 404 9.43 -0.45 11.23
C CYS A 404 9.99 0.69 10.39
N LEU A 405 9.21 1.74 10.12
CA LEU A 405 9.68 2.93 9.40
C LEU A 405 10.78 3.65 10.19
N ARG A 406 10.60 3.85 11.50
CA ARG A 406 11.64 4.44 12.37
C ARG A 406 12.93 3.61 12.37
N TRP A 407 12.80 2.28 12.38
CA TRP A 407 13.95 1.38 12.30
C TRP A 407 14.67 1.49 10.95
N LEU A 408 13.94 1.51 9.83
CA LEU A 408 14.52 1.71 8.50
C LEU A 408 15.24 3.05 8.36
N ILE A 409 14.69 4.11 8.95
CA ILE A 409 15.32 5.43 9.00
C ILE A 409 16.60 5.39 9.85
N ARG A 410 16.57 4.73 11.02
CA ARG A 410 17.75 4.60 11.91
C ARG A 410 18.89 3.83 11.25
N THR A 411 18.57 2.80 10.47
CA THR A 411 19.53 1.96 9.75
C THR A 411 20.01 2.61 8.43
N ASN A 412 19.56 3.84 8.11
CA ASN A 412 19.82 4.55 6.85
C ASN A 412 19.35 3.78 5.59
N CYS A 413 18.38 2.89 5.71
CA CYS A 413 17.78 2.21 4.55
C CYS A 413 16.88 3.16 3.75
N VAL A 414 16.24 4.13 4.42
CA VAL A 414 15.24 5.04 3.86
C VAL A 414 15.45 6.47 4.40
N PRO A 415 15.21 7.53 3.61
CA PRO A 415 15.29 8.93 4.07
C PRO A 415 14.27 9.28 5.17
N LYS A 416 14.63 10.24 6.02
CA LYS A 416 13.81 10.71 7.16
C LYS A 416 12.44 11.31 6.78
N THR A 417 12.26 11.70 5.52
CA THR A 417 11.06 12.36 5.00
C THR A 417 9.98 11.38 4.53
N TYR A 418 10.29 10.09 4.43
CA TYR A 418 9.37 9.10 3.90
C TYR A 418 8.21 8.86 4.86
N GLN A 419 7.00 8.86 4.32
CA GLN A 419 5.82 8.32 4.99
C GLN A 419 5.61 6.85 4.60
N ILE A 420 4.72 6.15 5.30
CA ILE A 420 4.44 4.72 5.02
C ILE A 420 3.96 4.51 3.57
N LYS A 421 3.18 5.47 3.02
CA LYS A 421 2.76 5.44 1.61
C LYS A 421 3.93 5.50 0.63
N ASP A 422 4.93 6.32 0.91
CA ASP A 422 6.10 6.49 0.04
C ASP A 422 7.01 5.25 0.11
N LEU A 423 7.09 4.64 1.29
CA LEU A 423 7.75 3.35 1.47
C LEU A 423 7.04 2.24 0.68
N ALA A 424 5.70 2.17 0.73
CA ALA A 424 4.96 1.17 -0.03
C ALA A 424 5.11 1.36 -1.56
N LYS A 425 5.16 2.60 -2.07
CA LYS A 425 5.50 2.89 -3.47
C LYS A 425 6.90 2.40 -3.83
N ALA A 426 7.88 2.67 -2.98
CA ALA A 426 9.26 2.25 -3.20
C ALA A 426 9.39 0.72 -3.21
N VAL A 427 8.67 0.04 -2.33
CA VAL A 427 8.62 -1.43 -2.27
C VAL A 427 7.95 -2.01 -3.52
N LEU A 428 6.84 -1.43 -3.99
CA LEU A 428 6.21 -1.84 -5.24
C LEU A 428 7.15 -1.70 -6.43
N TYR A 429 7.86 -0.57 -6.52
CA TYR A 429 8.86 -0.33 -7.56
C TYR A 429 9.98 -1.37 -7.51
N LEU A 430 10.48 -1.68 -6.30
CA LEU A 430 11.48 -2.72 -6.09
C LEU A 430 10.98 -4.12 -6.50
N MET A 431 9.72 -4.46 -6.21
CA MET A 431 9.15 -5.76 -6.58
C MET A 431 9.16 -5.99 -8.09
N VAL A 432 9.08 -4.92 -8.90
CA VAL A 432 9.18 -4.99 -10.37
C VAL A 432 10.61 -5.20 -10.82
N LEU A 433 11.58 -4.56 -10.17
CA LEU A 433 12.99 -4.63 -10.57
C LEU A 433 13.68 -5.92 -10.11
N ASP A 434 13.34 -6.44 -8.94
CA ASP A 434 14.01 -7.59 -8.32
C ASP A 434 13.01 -8.68 -7.91
N SER A 435 12.86 -9.67 -8.78
CA SER A 435 11.98 -10.83 -8.53
C SER A 435 12.38 -11.67 -7.32
N ILE A 436 13.66 -11.67 -6.90
CA ILE A 436 14.13 -12.47 -5.76
C ILE A 436 13.66 -11.82 -4.47
N GLN A 437 13.90 -10.51 -4.31
CA GLN A 437 13.40 -9.77 -3.16
C GLN A 437 11.88 -9.73 -3.14
N ALA A 438 11.22 -9.60 -4.30
CA ALA A 438 9.78 -9.67 -4.41
C ALA A 438 9.20 -10.98 -3.86
N LYS A 439 9.85 -12.13 -4.15
CA LYS A 439 9.47 -13.43 -3.58
C LYS A 439 9.60 -13.45 -2.06
N SER A 440 10.69 -12.92 -1.50
CA SER A 440 10.87 -12.87 -0.06
C SER A 440 9.83 -11.99 0.64
N ILE A 441 9.48 -10.84 0.04
CA ILE A 441 8.45 -9.94 0.57
C ILE A 441 7.07 -10.58 0.49
N ALA A 442 6.72 -11.19 -0.65
CA ALA A 442 5.45 -11.88 -0.85
C ALA A 442 5.27 -13.06 0.12
N GLN A 443 6.30 -13.90 0.29
CA GLN A 443 6.28 -15.00 1.26
C GLN A 443 6.05 -14.52 2.70
N LEU A 444 6.58 -13.34 3.04
CA LEU A 444 6.40 -12.78 4.36
C LEU A 444 5.00 -12.21 4.56
N CYS A 445 4.42 -11.60 3.52
CA CYS A 445 3.01 -11.20 3.54
C CYS A 445 2.08 -12.41 3.67
N ASP A 446 2.35 -13.50 2.95
CA ASP A 446 1.60 -14.77 3.10
C ASP A 446 1.67 -15.29 4.54
N ARG A 447 2.88 -15.36 5.12
CA ARG A 447 3.07 -15.77 6.52
C ARG A 447 2.32 -14.86 7.49
N TRP A 448 2.31 -13.55 7.24
CA TRP A 448 1.54 -12.60 8.04
C TRP A 448 0.05 -12.93 8.06
N THR A 449 -0.51 -13.34 6.92
CA THR A 449 -1.92 -13.77 6.85
C THR A 449 -2.17 -15.08 7.61
N ILE A 450 -1.16 -15.88 7.90
CA ILE A 450 -1.30 -17.13 8.66
C ILE A 450 -1.16 -16.87 10.18
N TRP A 451 -0.34 -15.90 10.60
CA TRP A 451 -0.05 -15.65 12.02
C TRP A 451 -1.28 -15.27 12.87
N HIS A 452 -2.35 -14.76 12.24
CA HIS A 452 -3.59 -14.48 12.95
C HIS A 452 -4.45 -15.74 13.19
N GLN A 453 -4.19 -16.83 12.47
CA GLN A 453 -4.91 -18.11 12.58
C GLN A 453 -4.24 -19.01 13.63
N SER A 454 -5.00 -19.87 14.30
CA SER A 454 -4.45 -20.83 15.28
C SER A 454 -3.61 -21.90 14.55
N PRO A 455 -2.35 -22.19 14.94
CA PRO A 455 -1.73 -21.97 16.26
C PRO A 455 -0.97 -20.64 16.47
N GLY A 456 -0.98 -19.73 15.50
CA GLY A 456 -0.29 -18.44 15.57
C GLY A 456 1.17 -18.52 15.12
N MET A 457 2.00 -17.61 15.63
CA MET A 457 3.41 -17.52 15.25
C MET A 457 4.26 -18.56 16.00
N ASN A 458 5.19 -19.22 15.30
CA ASN A 458 6.05 -20.28 15.85
C ASN A 458 7.49 -19.79 16.06
N ARG A 459 8.29 -20.56 16.83
CA ARG A 459 9.73 -20.27 17.05
C ARG A 459 10.54 -20.23 15.74
N SER A 460 10.20 -21.06 14.77
CA SER A 460 10.81 -21.03 13.43
C SER A 460 10.58 -19.71 12.70
N GLU A 461 9.44 -19.05 12.93
CA GLU A 461 9.13 -17.75 12.34
C GLU A 461 9.98 -16.64 12.94
N ILE A 462 10.30 -16.70 14.24
CA ILE A 462 11.21 -15.71 14.87
C ILE A 462 12.59 -15.77 14.22
N GLU A 463 13.13 -16.96 14.00
CA GLU A 463 14.44 -17.11 13.38
C GLU A 463 14.43 -16.67 11.91
N PHE A 464 13.33 -16.98 11.19
CA PHE A 464 13.11 -16.49 9.83
C PHE A 464 13.05 -14.96 9.76
N LEU A 465 12.39 -14.32 10.72
CA LEU A 465 12.29 -12.87 10.83
C LEU A 465 13.63 -12.22 11.16
N ARG A 466 14.46 -12.85 12.01
CA ARG A 466 15.82 -12.36 12.31
C ARG A 466 16.71 -12.31 11.06
N GLY A 467 16.56 -13.28 10.16
CA GLY A 467 17.27 -13.27 8.87
C GLY A 467 16.73 -12.26 7.86
N ASN A 468 15.50 -11.75 8.03
CA ASN A 468 14.76 -10.96 7.04
C ASN A 468 14.13 -9.68 7.62
N THR A 469 14.81 -9.01 8.55
CA THR A 469 14.28 -7.83 9.26
C THR A 469 13.90 -6.68 8.32
N ALA A 470 14.68 -6.43 7.27
CA ALA A 470 14.36 -5.40 6.27
C ALA A 470 13.09 -5.74 5.48
N ASN A 471 12.96 -6.99 5.00
CA ASN A 471 11.77 -7.47 4.29
C ASN A 471 10.53 -7.44 5.19
N PHE A 472 10.69 -7.68 6.49
CA PHE A 472 9.62 -7.52 7.49
C PHE A 472 9.13 -6.09 7.60
N CYS A 473 10.04 -5.12 7.58
CA CYS A 473 9.66 -3.72 7.58
C CYS A 473 8.88 -3.36 6.30
N TYR A 474 9.31 -3.85 5.13
CA TYR A 474 8.60 -3.65 3.86
C TYR A 474 7.21 -4.29 3.85
N ALA A 475 7.09 -5.54 4.30
CA ALA A 475 5.82 -6.24 4.43
C ALA A 475 4.87 -5.52 5.39
N SER A 476 5.37 -4.98 6.52
CA SER A 476 4.53 -4.23 7.46
C SER A 476 3.91 -2.97 6.85
N ALA A 477 4.64 -2.28 5.96
CA ALA A 477 4.11 -1.13 5.23
C ALA A 477 3.00 -1.55 4.25
N ILE A 478 3.21 -2.63 3.50
CA ILE A 478 2.20 -3.22 2.60
C ILE A 478 0.91 -3.55 3.38
N ILE A 479 1.00 -4.34 4.45
CA ILE A 479 -0.16 -4.77 5.23
C ILE A 479 -0.91 -3.56 5.82
N TYR A 480 -0.19 -2.55 6.31
CA TYR A 480 -0.83 -1.36 6.85
C TYR A 480 -1.54 -0.52 5.77
N THR A 481 -0.95 -0.38 4.57
CA THR A 481 -1.62 0.30 3.45
C THR A 481 -2.91 -0.41 3.04
N ILE A 482 -2.90 -1.74 2.99
CA ILE A 482 -4.10 -2.55 2.73
C ILE A 482 -5.14 -2.35 3.84
N GLN A 483 -4.72 -2.30 5.11
CA GLN A 483 -5.63 -2.06 6.24
C GLN A 483 -6.28 -0.68 6.17
N ILE A 484 -5.56 0.37 5.74
CA ILE A 484 -6.13 1.71 5.54
C ILE A 484 -7.19 1.67 4.44
N ALA A 485 -6.85 1.10 3.27
CA ALA A 485 -7.77 1.01 2.14
C ALA A 485 -9.04 0.21 2.49
N ALA A 486 -8.89 -0.85 3.30
CA ALA A 486 -9.98 -1.65 3.84
C ALA A 486 -11.00 -0.84 4.66
N ARG A 487 -10.55 0.25 5.32
CA ARG A 487 -11.40 1.07 6.20
C ARG A 487 -12.11 2.21 5.47
N SER A 488 -11.57 2.67 4.34
CA SER A 488 -12.03 3.92 3.71
C SER A 488 -12.91 3.72 2.48
N GLU A 489 -12.57 2.82 1.55
CA GLU A 489 -13.16 2.85 0.19
C GLU A 489 -13.28 1.47 -0.50
N ALA A 490 -12.79 0.37 0.10
CA ALA A 490 -12.82 -0.96 -0.51
C ALA A 490 -14.24 -1.50 -0.83
N GLN A 491 -15.26 -0.97 -0.15
CA GLN A 491 -16.65 -1.39 -0.38
C GLN A 491 -17.21 -0.84 -1.70
N VAL A 492 -16.78 0.35 -2.14
CA VAL A 492 -17.31 1.00 -3.35
C VAL A 492 -16.96 0.21 -4.62
N SER A 493 -15.70 -0.21 -4.76
CA SER A 493 -15.26 -1.04 -5.90
C SER A 493 -16.01 -2.36 -5.97
N THR A 494 -16.19 -3.01 -4.81
CA THR A 494 -16.92 -4.28 -4.71
C THR A 494 -18.38 -4.11 -5.11
N ASP A 495 -19.04 -3.10 -4.54
CA ASP A 495 -20.43 -2.81 -4.82
C ASP A 495 -20.64 -2.45 -6.29
N MET A 496 -19.75 -1.64 -6.87
CA MET A 496 -19.78 -1.27 -8.28
C MET A 496 -19.62 -2.49 -9.19
N GLN A 497 -18.65 -3.37 -8.93
CA GLN A 497 -18.45 -4.58 -9.74
C GLN A 497 -19.64 -5.54 -9.69
N GLU A 498 -20.26 -5.72 -8.52
CA GLU A 498 -21.47 -6.53 -8.39
C GLU A 498 -22.62 -5.91 -9.19
N CYS A 499 -22.78 -4.58 -9.12
CA CYS A 499 -23.78 -3.86 -9.89
C CYS A 499 -23.56 -4.00 -11.41
N LEU A 500 -22.33 -3.83 -11.89
CA LEU A 500 -21.97 -3.96 -13.31
C LEU A 500 -22.22 -5.39 -13.84
N LYS A 501 -22.06 -6.43 -13.00
CA LYS A 501 -22.38 -7.82 -13.37
C LYS A 501 -23.88 -8.06 -13.51
N VAL A 502 -24.70 -7.40 -12.69
CA VAL A 502 -26.16 -7.55 -12.70
C VAL A 502 -26.79 -6.78 -13.87
N TRP A 503 -26.40 -5.52 -14.06
CA TRP A 503 -26.95 -4.65 -15.10
C TRP A 503 -25.97 -4.47 -16.25
N LYS A 504 -26.15 -5.26 -17.32
CA LYS A 504 -25.34 -5.09 -18.54
C LYS A 504 -25.74 -3.86 -19.34
N LYS A 505 -27.04 -3.58 -19.43
CA LYS A 505 -27.62 -2.47 -20.19
C LYS A 505 -28.44 -1.56 -19.28
N VAL A 506 -28.30 -0.26 -19.50
CA VAL A 506 -29.03 0.80 -18.77
C VAL A 506 -29.63 1.79 -19.74
N ARG A 507 -30.67 2.50 -19.28
CA ARG A 507 -31.29 3.59 -20.04
C ARG A 507 -30.82 4.93 -19.52
N LEU A 508 -30.40 5.80 -20.42
CA LEU A 508 -29.88 7.12 -20.12
C LEU A 508 -30.87 8.18 -20.59
N GLY A 509 -31.40 9.01 -19.67
CA GLY A 509 -32.51 9.92 -19.96
C GLY A 509 -32.68 11.06 -18.97
#